data_AF-A0A9N8K9S4-F1
#
_entry.id   AF-A0A9N8K9S4-F1
#
_cell.length_a   1.000
_cell.length_b   1.000
_cell.length_c   1.000
_cell.angle_alpha   90.00
_cell.angle_beta   90.00
_cell.angle_gamma   90.00
#
_symmetry.space_group_name_H-M   'P 1'
#
loop_
_entity.id
_entity.type
_entity.pdbx_description
1 polymer ?
#
loop_
_entity_poly.entity_id
_entity_poly.type
_entity_poly.pdbx_seq_one_letter_code
_entity_poly.pdbx_strand_id
1 'polypeptide(L)'
;MSSASRALSTAARTPAGRALGLTVVLWLITFFYCKHKFWRDPHSAFFDSSTVYDQGYSNVRSQEGLNFLSQAKPMIDIPSPDPVICAGIVTVRRNPIQYLNKTIGSMLAGLTDEERSAIHIRLLFAETEPQMHPDYHQRWLGHLESAETYNVTSESLAHLRELEEARDFYEKGVLCVNMR
;
A
#
# COMPACT_ATOMS: atom_id res chain seq x y z
N MET A 1 -45.23 30.55 19.93
CA MET A 1 -44.30 30.55 18.77
C MET A 1 -44.26 31.85 17.95
N SER A 2 -44.98 32.94 18.29
CA SER A 2 -45.06 34.16 17.45
C SER A 2 -44.10 35.31 17.83
N SER A 3 -43.56 35.34 19.06
CA SER A 3 -42.73 36.45 19.54
C SER A 3 -41.24 36.29 19.17
N ALA A 4 -40.69 35.08 19.28
CA ALA A 4 -39.31 34.77 18.90
C ALA A 4 -39.02 34.99 17.41
N SER A 5 -39.97 34.69 16.52
CA SER A 5 -39.80 34.90 15.07
C SER A 5 -39.83 36.38 14.68
N ARG A 6 -40.59 37.21 15.41
CA ARG A 6 -40.62 38.67 15.20
C ARG A 6 -39.35 39.36 15.69
N ALA A 7 -38.78 38.90 16.82
CA ALA A 7 -37.51 39.39 17.34
C ALA A 7 -36.33 39.04 16.40
N LEU A 8 -36.30 37.82 15.86
CA LEU A 8 -35.31 37.44 14.84
C LEU A 8 -35.41 38.29 13.57
N SER A 9 -36.62 38.60 13.11
CA SER A 9 -36.82 39.37 11.88
C SER A 9 -36.48 40.85 12.01
N THR A 10 -36.58 41.42 13.22
CA THR A 10 -36.12 42.78 13.51
C THR A 10 -34.60 42.83 13.67
N ALA A 11 -34.01 41.87 14.38
CA ALA A 11 -32.56 41.77 14.52
C ALA A 11 -31.85 41.60 13.16
N ALA A 12 -32.40 40.76 12.27
CA ALA A 12 -31.87 40.51 10.92
C ALA A 12 -31.90 41.74 9.99
N ARG A 13 -32.68 42.78 10.31
CA ARG A 13 -32.73 44.03 9.53
C ARG A 13 -31.67 45.04 9.95
N THR A 14 -31.04 44.86 11.12
CA THR A 14 -29.95 45.73 11.58
C THR A 14 -28.63 45.35 10.90
N PRO A 15 -27.73 46.31 10.62
CA PRO A 15 -26.42 46.00 10.04
C PRO A 15 -25.60 45.03 10.91
N ALA A 16 -25.69 45.14 12.23
CA ALA A 16 -25.06 44.22 13.17
C ALA A 16 -25.62 42.79 13.06
N GLY A 17 -26.94 42.62 12.95
CA GLY A 17 -27.56 41.31 12.75
C GLY A 17 -27.21 40.68 11.40
N ARG A 18 -27.09 41.49 10.34
CA ARG A 18 -26.62 41.03 9.02
C ARG A 18 -25.15 40.58 9.06
N ALA A 19 -24.28 41.35 9.72
CA ALA A 19 -22.88 41.00 9.89
C ALA A 19 -22.72 39.69 10.67
N LEU A 20 -23.43 39.54 11.80
CA LEU A 20 -23.41 38.31 12.58
C LEU A 20 -23.93 37.10 11.78
N GLY A 21 -25.03 37.27 11.04
CA GLY A 21 -25.56 36.23 10.17
C GLY A 21 -24.55 35.78 9.10
N LEU A 22 -23.88 36.73 8.44
CA LEU A 22 -22.83 36.42 7.46
C LEU A 22 -21.65 35.70 8.11
N THR A 23 -21.18 36.15 9.28
CA THR A 23 -20.09 35.50 10.01
C THR A 23 -20.46 34.07 10.41
N VAL A 24 -21.69 33.82 10.89
CA VAL A 24 -22.16 32.47 11.23
C VAL A 24 -22.21 31.58 9.99
N VAL A 25 -22.72 32.08 8.87
CA VAL A 25 -22.76 31.33 7.61
C VAL A 25 -21.36 30.99 7.13
N LEU A 26 -20.45 31.97 7.11
CA LEU A 26 -19.05 31.75 6.74
C LEU A 26 -18.38 30.74 7.69
N TRP A 27 -18.59 30.86 9.00
CA TRP A 27 -18.06 29.92 9.98
C TRP A 27 -18.58 28.50 9.77
N LEU A 28 -19.88 28.32 9.50
CA LEU A 28 -20.46 27.01 9.21
C LEU A 28 -19.87 26.41 7.94
N ILE A 29 -19.74 27.20 6.86
CA ILE A 29 -19.12 26.75 5.61
C ILE A 29 -17.68 26.29 5.87
N THR A 30 -16.89 27.09 6.59
CA THR A 30 -15.51 26.73 6.95
C THR A 30 -15.47 25.48 7.83
N PHE A 31 -16.35 25.37 8.83
CA PHE A 31 -16.41 24.21 9.72
C PHE A 31 -16.71 22.91 8.95
N PHE A 32 -17.73 22.91 8.08
CA PHE A 32 -18.07 21.73 7.29
C PHE A 32 -17.00 21.39 6.25
N TYR A 33 -16.40 22.40 5.62
CA TYR A 33 -15.27 22.20 4.71
C TYR A 33 -14.08 21.56 5.44
N CYS A 34 -13.68 22.11 6.58
CA CYS A 34 -12.58 21.58 7.38
C CYS A 34 -12.86 20.16 7.87
N LYS A 35 -14.09 19.89 8.34
CA LYS A 35 -14.50 18.54 8.72
C LYS A 35 -14.38 17.56 7.56
N HIS A 36 -14.83 17.95 6.35
CA HIS A 36 -14.77 17.07 5.18
C HIS A 36 -13.35 16.91 4.61
N LYS A 37 -12.47 17.91 4.75
CA LYS A 37 -11.12 17.87 4.19
C LYS A 37 -10.10 17.23 5.14
N PHE A 38 -10.21 17.50 6.43
CA PHE A 38 -9.17 17.17 7.42
C PHE A 38 -9.53 15.99 8.33
N TRP A 39 -10.58 15.22 8.03
CA TRP A 39 -10.93 14.03 8.83
C TRP A 39 -9.84 12.95 8.86
N ARG A 40 -8.94 12.94 7.85
CA ARG A 40 -7.80 12.01 7.75
C ARG A 40 -6.51 12.53 8.39
N ASP A 41 -6.47 13.80 8.81
CA ASP A 41 -5.25 14.41 9.35
C ASP A 41 -5.20 14.20 10.88
N PRO A 42 -4.26 13.41 11.42
CA PRO A 42 -4.17 13.10 12.85
C PRO A 42 -3.91 14.31 13.74
N HIS A 43 -3.43 15.43 13.17
CA HIS A 43 -3.21 16.67 13.91
C HIS A 43 -4.40 17.63 13.85
N SER A 44 -5.44 17.30 13.09
CA SER A 44 -6.64 18.12 12.99
C SER A 44 -7.62 17.85 14.12
N ALA A 45 -8.33 18.90 14.56
CA ALA A 45 -9.45 18.78 15.49
C ALA A 45 -10.64 17.96 14.92
N PHE A 46 -10.63 17.68 13.62
CA PHE A 46 -11.67 16.92 12.92
C PHE A 46 -11.29 15.46 12.66
N PHE A 47 -10.15 14.99 13.18
CA PHE A 47 -9.66 13.63 12.96
C PHE A 47 -10.65 12.56 13.45
N ASP A 48 -10.90 11.56 12.60
CA ASP A 48 -11.74 10.41 12.95
C ASP A 48 -10.98 9.09 12.76
N SER A 49 -10.43 8.56 13.85
CA SER A 49 -9.66 7.32 13.83
C SER A 49 -10.45 6.09 13.38
N SER A 50 -11.79 6.13 13.40
CA SER A 50 -12.62 4.97 13.04
C SER A 50 -12.63 4.69 11.54
N THR A 51 -12.38 5.72 10.71
CA THR A 51 -12.47 5.65 9.24
C THR A 51 -11.13 5.94 8.55
N VAL A 52 -10.13 6.45 9.26
CA VAL A 52 -8.84 6.89 8.69
C VAL A 52 -8.10 5.79 7.94
N TYR A 53 -8.20 4.55 8.42
CA TYR A 53 -7.56 3.39 7.80
C TYR A 53 -8.38 2.75 6.68
N ASP A 54 -9.41 3.44 6.17
CA ASP A 54 -10.11 3.00 4.97
C ASP A 54 -9.11 2.86 3.81
N GLN A 55 -9.09 1.66 3.24
CA GLN A 55 -8.14 1.21 2.23
C GLN A 55 -8.61 1.55 0.82
N GLY A 56 -9.62 2.41 0.64
CA GLY A 56 -10.18 2.75 -0.68
C GLY A 56 -9.12 3.01 -1.76
N TYR A 57 -8.20 3.94 -1.53
CA TYR A 57 -7.10 4.22 -2.48
C TYR A 57 -6.14 3.04 -2.67
N SER A 58 -5.73 2.39 -1.58
CA SER A 58 -4.83 1.22 -1.62
C SER A 58 -5.46 0.04 -2.39
N ASN A 59 -6.76 -0.15 -2.27
CA ASN A 59 -7.51 -1.17 -3.00
C ASN A 59 -7.55 -0.86 -4.50
N VAL A 60 -7.78 0.39 -4.89
CA VAL A 60 -7.73 0.82 -6.30
C VAL A 60 -6.35 0.55 -6.89
N ARG A 61 -5.27 1.01 -6.24
CA ARG A 61 -3.89 0.76 -6.68
C ARG A 61 -3.55 -0.73 -6.72
N SER A 62 -4.02 -1.51 -5.76
CA SER A 62 -3.86 -2.96 -5.77
C SER A 62 -4.55 -3.60 -6.97
N GLN A 63 -5.76 -3.16 -7.34
CA GLN A 63 -6.48 -3.70 -8.49
C GLN A 63 -5.82 -3.34 -9.81
N GLU A 64 -5.35 -2.10 -9.96
CA GLU A 64 -4.60 -1.66 -11.14
C GLU A 64 -3.30 -2.46 -11.29
N GLY A 65 -2.61 -2.72 -10.18
CA GLY A 65 -1.44 -3.60 -10.14
C GLY A 65 -1.74 -5.03 -10.59
N LEU A 66 -2.82 -5.62 -10.11
CA LEU A 66 -3.23 -6.97 -10.53
C LEU A 66 -3.66 -7.01 -12.00
N ASN A 67 -4.31 -5.95 -12.49
CA ASN A 67 -4.68 -5.82 -13.91
C ASN A 67 -3.44 -5.66 -14.81
N PHE A 68 -2.39 -5.01 -14.33
CA PHE A 68 -1.10 -4.94 -15.03
C PHE A 68 -0.45 -6.33 -15.11
N LEU A 69 -0.35 -7.04 -13.97
CA LEU A 69 0.27 -8.38 -13.95
C LEU A 69 -0.53 -9.44 -14.72
N SER A 70 -1.86 -9.30 -14.85
CA SER A 70 -2.66 -10.23 -15.64
C SER A 70 -2.45 -10.08 -17.15
N GLN A 71 -2.04 -8.89 -17.58
CA GLN A 71 -1.69 -8.57 -18.97
C GLN A 71 -0.21 -8.83 -19.27
N ALA A 72 0.54 -9.37 -18.30
CA ALA A 72 1.97 -9.64 -18.39
C ALA A 72 2.33 -10.36 -19.70
N LYS A 73 2.92 -9.61 -20.61
CA LYS A 73 3.80 -10.13 -21.65
C LYS A 73 5.18 -10.28 -21.01
N PRO A 74 5.94 -11.34 -21.31
CA PRO A 74 7.32 -11.44 -20.83
C PRO A 74 8.04 -10.14 -21.18
N MET A 75 8.65 -9.49 -20.19
CA MET A 75 9.40 -8.26 -20.41
C MET A 75 10.55 -8.60 -21.36
N ILE A 76 10.53 -8.02 -22.56
CA ILE A 76 11.68 -8.06 -23.49
C ILE A 76 12.63 -6.89 -23.17
N ASP A 77 12.31 -6.06 -22.17
CA ASP A 77 13.19 -4.97 -21.78
C ASP A 77 14.36 -5.49 -20.97
N ILE A 78 15.54 -5.31 -21.54
CA ILE A 78 16.82 -5.58 -20.92
C ILE A 78 16.92 -4.61 -19.72
N PRO A 79 17.11 -5.11 -18.49
CA PRO A 79 17.30 -4.26 -17.32
C PRO A 79 18.42 -3.24 -17.58
N SER A 80 18.22 -1.99 -17.16
CA SER A 80 19.26 -0.98 -17.26
C SER A 80 20.50 -1.44 -16.48
N PRO A 81 21.71 -1.33 -17.01
CA PRO A 81 22.92 -1.67 -16.26
C PRO A 81 23.09 -0.83 -14.98
N ASP A 82 22.48 0.37 -14.96
CA ASP A 82 22.52 1.31 -13.85
C ASP A 82 21.09 1.57 -13.34
N PRO A 83 20.55 0.71 -12.44
CA PRO A 83 19.23 0.92 -11.86
C PRO A 83 19.21 2.10 -10.90
N VAL A 84 18.11 2.84 -10.91
CA VAL A 84 17.84 3.92 -9.95
C VAL A 84 17.35 3.33 -8.62
N ILE A 85 16.66 2.19 -8.65
CA ILE A 85 16.13 1.52 -7.47
C ILE A 85 16.47 0.03 -7.54
N CYS A 86 17.06 -0.49 -6.46
CA CYS A 86 17.22 -1.93 -6.23
C CYS A 86 16.37 -2.36 -5.04
N ALA A 87 15.36 -3.19 -5.28
CA ALA A 87 14.45 -3.70 -4.27
C ALA A 87 14.68 -5.21 -4.04
N GLY A 88 15.11 -5.56 -2.83
CA GLY A 88 15.15 -6.94 -2.36
C GLY A 88 13.86 -7.27 -1.62
N ILE A 89 13.10 -8.25 -2.12
CA ILE A 89 11.84 -8.69 -1.52
C ILE A 89 12.01 -10.13 -1.10
N VAL A 90 11.69 -10.44 0.16
CA VAL A 90 11.62 -11.80 0.67
C VAL A 90 10.15 -12.14 0.87
N THR A 91 9.69 -13.23 0.27
CA THR A 91 8.32 -13.69 0.39
C THR A 91 8.26 -15.00 1.17
N VAL A 92 7.17 -15.16 1.91
CA VAL A 92 6.75 -16.43 2.48
C VAL A 92 5.27 -16.67 2.22
N ARG A 93 4.88 -17.93 2.12
CA ARG A 93 3.52 -18.37 1.89
C ARG A 93 2.64 -18.02 3.07
N ARG A 94 1.64 -17.16 2.84
CA ARG A 94 0.63 -16.78 3.85
C ARG A 94 -0.78 -17.25 3.47
N ASN A 95 -1.40 -18.04 4.35
CA ASN A 95 -2.80 -18.46 4.20
C ASN A 95 -3.68 -17.59 5.12
N PRO A 96 -4.78 -16.96 4.65
CA PRO A 96 -5.41 -17.08 3.33
C PRO A 96 -5.03 -16.03 2.30
N ILE A 97 -4.30 -14.98 2.68
CA ILE A 97 -4.01 -13.84 1.79
C ILE A 97 -2.53 -13.81 1.44
N GLN A 98 -2.23 -13.87 0.15
CA GLN A 98 -0.92 -13.57 -0.41
C GLN A 98 -0.86 -12.09 -0.81
N TYR A 99 0.27 -11.45 -0.54
CA TYR A 99 0.48 -10.02 -0.82
C TYR A 99 1.47 -9.75 -1.95
N LEU A 100 2.27 -10.76 -2.33
CA LEU A 100 3.40 -10.58 -3.23
C LEU A 100 2.98 -10.00 -4.58
N ASN A 101 1.98 -10.59 -5.24
CA ASN A 101 1.47 -10.10 -6.52
C ASN A 101 0.93 -8.66 -6.43
N LYS A 102 0.25 -8.30 -5.32
CA LYS A 102 -0.24 -6.94 -5.09
C LYS A 102 0.92 -5.96 -4.92
N THR A 103 1.94 -6.34 -4.16
CA THR A 103 3.16 -5.53 -3.96
C THR A 103 3.85 -5.27 -5.28
N ILE A 104 4.23 -6.32 -6.02
CA ILE A 104 4.91 -6.21 -7.31
C ILE A 104 4.05 -5.44 -8.32
N GLY A 105 2.77 -5.79 -8.44
CA GLY A 105 1.86 -5.13 -9.37
C GLY A 105 1.70 -3.65 -9.08
N SER A 106 1.50 -3.27 -7.81
CA SER A 106 1.35 -1.85 -7.44
C SER A 106 2.64 -1.04 -7.56
N MET A 107 3.80 -1.68 -7.47
CA MET A 107 5.12 -1.06 -7.65
C MET A 107 5.43 -0.78 -9.13
N LEU A 108 4.97 -1.65 -10.03
CA LEU A 108 5.24 -1.55 -11.46
C LEU A 108 4.12 -0.85 -12.25
N ALA A 109 2.88 -0.92 -11.77
CA ALA A 109 1.74 -0.35 -12.47
C ALA A 109 1.79 1.17 -12.53
N GLY A 110 1.58 1.72 -13.73
CA GLY A 110 1.63 3.16 -14.00
C GLY A 110 3.01 3.66 -14.39
N LEU A 111 4.05 2.82 -14.32
CA LEU A 111 5.38 3.13 -14.84
C LEU A 111 5.48 2.82 -16.34
N THR A 112 6.16 3.71 -17.06
CA THR A 112 6.59 3.47 -18.44
C THR A 112 7.60 2.31 -18.51
N ASP A 113 7.84 1.79 -19.71
CA ASP A 113 8.81 0.71 -19.93
C ASP A 113 10.23 1.14 -19.51
N GLU A 114 10.61 2.39 -19.78
CA GLU A 114 11.91 2.98 -19.39
C GLU A 114 12.05 3.12 -17.86
N GLU A 115 11.00 3.60 -17.18
CA GLU A 115 11.02 3.69 -15.72
C GLU A 115 11.07 2.30 -15.07
N ARG A 116 10.44 1.30 -15.68
CA ARG A 116 10.51 -0.09 -15.18
C ARG A 116 11.88 -0.71 -15.38
N SER A 117 12.57 -0.45 -16.50
CA SER A 117 13.92 -0.97 -16.73
C SER A 117 14.96 -0.36 -15.78
N ALA A 118 14.68 0.81 -15.20
CA ALA A 118 15.49 1.45 -14.17
C ALA A 118 15.24 0.90 -12.74
N ILE A 119 14.32 -0.05 -12.56
CA ILE A 119 13.98 -0.65 -11.27
C ILE A 119 14.33 -2.13 -11.28
N HIS A 120 15.28 -2.51 -10.43
CA HIS A 120 15.70 -3.90 -10.26
C HIS A 120 15.01 -4.51 -9.06
N ILE A 121 14.22 -5.54 -9.30
CA ILE A 121 13.54 -6.29 -8.24
C ILE A 121 14.13 -7.69 -8.16
N ARG A 122 14.68 -8.02 -6.99
CA ARG A 122 15.15 -9.36 -6.64
C ARG A 122 14.22 -9.96 -5.61
N LEU A 123 13.66 -11.12 -5.93
CA LEU A 123 12.73 -11.83 -5.08
C LEU A 123 13.36 -13.09 -4.52
N LEU A 124 13.31 -13.29 -3.21
CA LEU A 124 13.66 -14.55 -2.56
C LEU A 124 12.37 -15.24 -2.07
N PHE A 125 12.12 -16.45 -2.56
CA PHE A 125 11.12 -17.35 -1.96
C PHE A 125 11.74 -18.04 -0.75
N ALA A 126 11.35 -17.61 0.45
CA ALA A 126 11.89 -18.09 1.72
C ALA A 126 11.15 -19.34 2.25
N GLU A 127 10.69 -20.20 1.34
CA GLU A 127 10.24 -21.56 1.62
C GLU A 127 11.41 -22.52 1.45
N THR A 128 11.52 -23.50 2.32
CA THR A 128 12.41 -24.65 2.07
C THR A 128 11.97 -25.48 0.86
N GLU A 129 10.68 -25.45 0.54
CA GLU A 129 10.08 -26.02 -0.68
C GLU A 129 9.34 -24.94 -1.48
N PRO A 130 10.04 -24.23 -2.40
CA PRO A 130 9.50 -23.07 -3.12
C PRO A 130 8.23 -23.36 -3.93
N GLN A 131 8.08 -24.59 -4.42
CA GLN A 131 6.92 -25.07 -5.17
C GLN A 131 5.60 -24.95 -4.39
N MET A 132 5.67 -24.91 -3.07
CA MET A 132 4.51 -24.75 -2.21
C MET A 132 3.97 -23.31 -2.20
N HIS A 133 4.78 -22.32 -2.60
CA HIS A 133 4.37 -20.92 -2.63
C HIS A 133 3.44 -20.67 -3.85
N PRO A 134 2.21 -20.14 -3.67
CA PRO A 134 1.23 -19.98 -4.75
C PRO A 134 1.72 -19.14 -5.93
N ASP A 135 2.62 -18.21 -5.66
CA ASP A 135 3.19 -17.31 -6.66
C ASP A 135 4.45 -17.85 -7.38
N TYR A 136 4.98 -19.03 -7.01
CA TYR A 136 6.27 -19.52 -7.52
C TYR A 136 6.29 -19.82 -9.02
N HIS A 137 5.14 -20.19 -9.59
CA HIS A 137 5.00 -20.54 -11.01
C HIS A 137 4.30 -19.47 -11.85
N GLN A 138 4.22 -18.25 -11.34
CA GLN A 138 3.47 -17.21 -12.01
C GLN A 138 4.27 -16.61 -13.16
N ARG A 139 3.60 -16.41 -14.29
CA ARG A 139 4.24 -15.82 -15.50
C ARG A 139 4.77 -14.41 -15.26
N TRP A 140 4.13 -13.65 -14.38
CA TRP A 140 4.52 -12.29 -14.06
C TRP A 140 5.88 -12.21 -13.36
N LEU A 141 6.42 -13.32 -12.82
CA LEU A 141 7.79 -13.36 -12.29
C LEU A 141 8.84 -12.99 -13.35
N GLY A 142 8.52 -13.11 -14.65
CA GLY A 142 9.37 -12.65 -15.73
C GLY A 142 9.54 -11.13 -15.83
N HIS A 143 8.84 -10.34 -15.02
CA HIS A 143 9.07 -8.90 -14.87
C HIS A 143 10.15 -8.56 -13.83
N LEU A 144 10.65 -9.55 -13.10
CA LEU A 144 11.67 -9.37 -12.08
C LEU A 144 13.06 -9.58 -12.68
N GLU A 145 14.08 -8.95 -12.08
CA GLU A 145 15.47 -9.20 -12.44
C GLU A 145 15.85 -10.64 -12.09
N SER A 146 15.42 -11.09 -10.91
CA SER A 146 15.66 -12.44 -10.42
C SER A 146 14.59 -12.89 -9.44
N ALA A 147 14.30 -14.18 -9.48
CA ALA A 147 13.48 -14.89 -8.53
C ALA A 147 14.27 -16.09 -8.02
N GLU A 148 14.79 -15.97 -6.81
CA GLU A 148 15.75 -16.86 -6.19
C GLU A 148 15.11 -17.68 -5.06
N THR A 149 15.83 -18.73 -4.66
CA THR A 149 15.49 -19.63 -3.55
C THR A 149 16.76 -19.87 -2.74
N TYR A 150 16.68 -20.55 -1.59
CA TYR A 150 17.87 -20.83 -0.79
C TYR A 150 18.92 -21.62 -1.57
N ASN A 151 20.09 -21.02 -1.78
CA ASN A 151 21.28 -21.68 -2.32
C ASN A 151 22.27 -21.99 -1.19
N VAL A 152 21.97 -23.00 -0.39
CA VAL A 152 22.72 -23.33 0.84
C VAL A 152 23.04 -24.81 0.93
N THR A 153 23.94 -25.17 1.86
CA THR A 153 24.24 -26.56 2.18
C THR A 153 23.00 -27.29 2.69
N SER A 154 22.97 -28.61 2.52
CA SER A 154 21.87 -29.47 2.99
C SER A 154 21.62 -29.37 4.50
N GLU A 155 22.69 -29.18 5.29
CA GLU A 155 22.60 -28.98 6.74
C GLU A 155 21.88 -27.68 7.09
N SER A 156 22.27 -26.56 6.48
CA SER A 156 21.60 -25.27 6.66
C SER A 156 20.15 -25.32 6.20
N LEU A 157 19.87 -26.03 5.11
CA LEU A 157 18.49 -26.21 4.61
C LEU A 157 17.64 -27.05 5.57
N ALA A 158 18.23 -28.08 6.21
CA ALA A 158 17.56 -28.87 7.24
C ALA A 158 17.21 -28.02 8.46
N HIS A 159 18.14 -27.18 8.92
CA HIS A 159 17.88 -26.25 10.01
C HIS A 159 16.79 -25.22 9.64
N LEU A 160 16.82 -24.65 8.42
CA LEU A 160 15.76 -23.76 7.94
C LEU A 160 14.38 -24.44 7.89
N ARG A 161 14.34 -25.75 7.61
CA ARG A 161 13.10 -26.54 7.62
C ARG A 161 12.58 -26.70 9.05
N GLU A 162 13.46 -27.00 10.00
CA GLU A 162 13.12 -27.07 11.42
C GLU A 162 12.54 -25.74 11.92
N LEU A 163 13.18 -24.61 11.59
CA LEU A 163 12.68 -23.28 11.94
C LEU A 163 11.32 -22.97 11.29
N GLU A 164 11.09 -23.41 10.05
CA GLU A 164 9.83 -23.26 9.34
C GLU A 164 8.70 -24.07 9.99
N GLU A 165 8.97 -25.32 10.37
CA GLU A 165 8.04 -26.21 11.09
C GLU A 165 7.72 -25.69 12.50
N ALA A 166 8.74 -25.22 13.22
CA ALA A 166 8.61 -24.59 14.53
C ALA A 166 7.93 -23.20 14.46
N ARG A 167 7.77 -22.64 13.25
CA ARG A 167 7.28 -21.28 12.97
C ARG A 167 8.13 -20.19 13.63
N ASP A 168 9.41 -20.43 13.82
CA ASP A 168 10.37 -19.44 14.27
C ASP A 168 10.86 -18.59 13.09
N PHE A 169 10.00 -17.67 12.67
CA PHE A 169 10.32 -16.75 11.57
C PHE A 169 11.32 -15.66 11.96
N TYR A 170 11.58 -15.45 13.26
CA TYR A 170 12.53 -14.45 13.71
C TYR A 170 13.96 -14.91 13.40
N GLU A 171 14.32 -16.12 13.81
CA GLU A 171 15.63 -16.68 13.53
C GLU A 171 15.80 -16.98 12.03
N LYS A 172 14.77 -17.57 11.40
CA LYS A 172 14.78 -17.83 9.96
C LYS A 172 15.01 -16.55 9.14
N GLY A 173 14.42 -15.43 9.55
CA GLY A 173 14.56 -14.13 8.88
C GLY A 173 15.99 -13.60 8.90
N VAL A 174 16.75 -13.83 9.98
CA VAL A 174 18.16 -13.40 10.08
C VAL A 174 19.04 -14.18 9.10
N LEU A 175 18.77 -15.47 8.92
CA LEU A 175 19.50 -16.32 7.97
C LEU A 175 19.26 -15.91 6.51
N CYS A 176 18.06 -15.42 6.19
CA CYS A 176 17.71 -14.96 4.83
C CYS A 176 18.51 -13.72 4.39
N VAL A 177 18.84 -12.81 5.30
CA VAL A 177 19.50 -11.53 4.97
C VAL A 177 21.00 -11.70 4.72
N ASN A 178 21.62 -12.72 5.32
CA ASN A 178 23.06 -12.96 5.24
C ASN A 178 23.47 -13.95 4.13
N MET A 179 22.51 -14.55 3.43
CA MET A 179 22.77 -15.43 2.29
C MET A 179 22.86 -14.57 1.02
N ARG A 180 24.09 -14.13 0.71
CA ARG A 180 24.44 -13.41 -0.51
C ARG A 180 25.17 -14.33 -1.47
#